data_AF-D8FRP4-F1
#
_entry.id   AF-D8FRP4-F1
#
_cell.length_a   1.000
_cell.length_b   1.000
_cell.length_c   1.000
_cell.angle_alpha   90.00
_cell.angle_beta   90.00
_cell.angle_gamma   90.00
#
_symmetry.space_group_name_H-M   'P 1'
#
loop_
_entity.id
_entity.type
_entity.pdbx_description
1 polymer ?
#
loop_
_entity_poly.entity_id
_entity_poly.type
_entity_poly.pdbx_seq_one_letter_code
_entity_poly.pdbx_strand_id
1 'polypeptide(L)'
;MELADHELYDFDKFLTRAREMSKRKPPDVLLFYELIWGAAVVCVKQFFLEKFKILMKNHYVIRKIITIITSLNPANPSVCEKLSTAWDFAERCHKNFFNIVFLPVELRQEILKSIKGMRKSLENADLQNIETILNFEFKIIEHRNDWTVKIGNNKLPYNRVAFLPKPPK
;
A
#
# COMPACT_ATOMS: atom_id res chain seq x y z
N MET A 1 -28.36 9.07 -3.38
CA MET A 1 -27.68 7.85 -2.90
C MET A 1 -26.25 8.26 -2.58
N GLU A 2 -25.99 8.63 -1.34
CA GLU A 2 -24.66 9.04 -0.90
C GLU A 2 -23.74 7.82 -1.00
N LEU A 3 -22.77 7.88 -1.90
CA LEU A 3 -21.68 6.90 -1.94
C LEU A 3 -21.00 6.99 -0.58
N ALA A 4 -20.96 5.88 0.15
CA ALA A 4 -20.23 5.79 1.41
C ALA A 4 -18.78 6.22 1.15
N ASP A 5 -18.43 7.44 1.55
CA ASP A 5 -17.07 7.95 1.47
C ASP A 5 -16.22 7.08 2.40
N HIS A 6 -15.48 6.12 1.84
CA HIS A 6 -14.45 5.39 2.57
C HIS A 6 -13.31 6.37 2.86
N GLU A 7 -13.40 7.07 3.98
CA GLU A 7 -12.34 7.94 4.48
C GLU A 7 -11.18 7.08 5.00
N LEU A 8 -10.06 7.12 4.31
CA LEU A 8 -8.80 6.54 4.79
C LEU A 8 -7.95 7.66 5.37
N TYR A 9 -7.23 7.40 6.47
CA TYR A 9 -6.14 8.30 6.86
C TYR A 9 -5.12 8.37 5.73
N ASP A 10 -4.50 9.53 5.54
CA ASP A 10 -3.35 9.63 4.64
C ASP A 10 -2.15 8.83 5.20
N PHE A 11 -1.23 8.55 4.29
CA PHE A 11 0.00 7.83 4.56
C PHE A 11 0.83 8.45 5.70
N ASP A 12 0.96 9.78 5.71
CA ASP A 12 1.85 10.50 6.63
C ASP A 12 1.27 10.50 8.07
N LYS A 13 -0.05 10.55 8.20
CA LYS A 13 -0.78 10.41 9.47
C LYS A 13 -0.67 9.01 10.04
N PHE A 14 -0.79 7.97 9.20
CA PHE A 14 -0.53 6.59 9.64
C PHE A 14 0.90 6.45 10.18
N LEU A 15 1.90 6.95 9.45
CA LEU A 15 3.31 6.88 9.87
C LEU A 15 3.61 7.68 11.14
N THR A 16 2.98 8.84 11.29
CA THR A 16 3.15 9.69 12.47
C THR A 16 2.61 8.98 13.70
N ARG A 17 1.38 8.46 13.64
CA ARG A 17 0.81 7.67 14.73
C ARG A 17 1.60 6.39 14.99
N ALA A 18 2.08 5.70 13.97
CA ALA A 18 2.92 4.50 14.15
C ALA A 18 4.18 4.85 14.97
N ARG A 19 4.83 5.97 14.64
CA ARG A 19 5.98 6.46 15.40
C ARG A 19 5.63 6.77 16.85
N GLU A 20 4.47 7.37 17.12
CA GLU A 20 3.99 7.63 18.48
C GLU A 20 3.79 6.32 19.26
N MET A 21 3.12 5.32 18.67
CA MET A 21 2.87 4.03 19.30
C MET A 21 4.16 3.27 19.60
N SER A 22 5.14 3.35 18.70
CA SER A 22 6.48 2.80 18.90
C SER A 22 7.27 3.44 20.07
N LYS A 23 6.92 4.66 20.48
CA LYS A 23 7.64 5.43 21.51
C LYS A 23 6.98 5.37 22.89
N ARG A 24 5.77 4.82 23.00
CA ARG A 24 5.11 4.59 24.29
C ARG A 24 5.97 3.69 25.19
N LYS A 25 5.71 3.74 26.49
CA LYS A 25 6.38 2.93 27.52
C LYS A 25 5.33 2.20 28.37
N PRO A 26 5.03 0.91 28.11
CA PRO A 26 5.60 0.08 27.02
C PRO A 26 5.08 0.52 25.63
N PRO A 27 5.80 0.16 24.55
CA PRO A 27 5.37 0.43 23.19
C PRO A 27 4.07 -0.34 22.88
N ASP A 28 3.18 0.29 22.12
CA ASP A 28 1.95 -0.34 21.65
C ASP A 28 2.21 -1.04 20.32
N VAL A 29 2.69 -2.29 20.39
CA VAL A 29 3.16 -3.06 19.23
C VAL A 29 2.01 -3.46 18.31
N LEU A 30 0.85 -3.78 18.87
CA LEU A 30 -0.34 -4.15 18.09
C LEU A 30 -0.78 -2.97 17.22
N LEU A 31 -1.00 -1.80 17.83
CA LEU A 31 -1.42 -0.62 17.09
C LEU A 31 -0.31 -0.11 16.17
N PHE A 32 0.97 -0.26 16.54
CA PHE A 32 2.08 -0.02 15.63
C PHE A 32 1.96 -0.84 14.34
N TYR A 33 1.73 -2.15 14.44
CA TYR A 33 1.55 -3.01 13.27
C TYR A 33 0.37 -2.58 12.41
N GLU A 34 -0.76 -2.24 13.02
CA GLU A 34 -1.97 -1.87 12.28
C GLU A 34 -1.72 -0.62 11.47
N LEU A 35 -1.04 0.36 12.07
CA LEU A 35 -0.70 1.61 11.43
C LEU A 35 0.35 1.44 10.34
N ILE A 36 1.32 0.54 10.50
CA ILE A 36 2.31 0.20 9.46
C ILE A 36 1.63 -0.46 8.25
N TRP A 37 0.75 -1.43 8.48
CA TRP A 37 -0.02 -2.06 7.41
C TRP A 37 -0.90 -1.03 6.70
N GLY A 38 -1.64 -0.22 7.46
CA GLY A 38 -2.48 0.85 6.93
C GLY A 38 -1.70 1.85 6.09
N ALA A 39 -0.52 2.29 6.55
CA ALA A 39 0.38 3.16 5.80
C ALA A 39 0.75 2.53 4.45
N ALA A 40 1.25 1.29 4.44
CA ALA A 40 1.67 0.61 3.22
C ALA A 40 0.51 0.49 2.22
N VAL A 41 -0.67 0.04 2.67
CA VAL A 41 -1.86 -0.11 1.83
C VAL A 41 -2.29 1.23 1.24
N VAL A 42 -2.36 2.29 2.05
CA VAL A 42 -2.75 3.62 1.58
C VAL A 42 -1.72 4.19 0.62
N CYS A 43 -0.43 4.00 0.87
CA CYS A 43 0.63 4.43 -0.04
C CYS A 43 0.44 3.84 -1.44
N VAL A 44 0.18 2.53 -1.50
CA VAL A 44 -0.03 1.83 -2.77
C VAL A 44 -1.34 2.29 -3.42
N LYS A 45 -2.45 2.34 -2.68
CA LYS A 45 -3.73 2.83 -3.23
C LYS A 45 -3.62 4.24 -3.79
N GLN A 46 -3.01 5.16 -3.04
CA GLN A 46 -2.82 6.55 -3.44
C GLN A 46 -2.01 6.65 -4.72
N PHE A 47 -0.89 5.92 -4.83
CA PHE A 47 -0.07 5.90 -6.04
C PHE A 47 -0.87 5.47 -7.28
N PHE A 48 -1.67 4.40 -7.19
CA PHE A 48 -2.46 3.94 -8.35
C PHE A 48 -3.62 4.86 -8.72
N LEU A 49 -4.23 5.52 -7.73
CA LEU A 49 -5.23 6.54 -7.98
C LEU A 49 -4.62 7.75 -8.70
N GLU A 50 -3.48 8.24 -8.23
CA GLU A 50 -2.82 9.43 -8.79
C GLU A 50 -2.22 9.18 -10.17
N LYS A 51 -1.64 8.00 -10.42
CA LYS A 51 -0.92 7.71 -11.66
C LYS A 51 -1.78 7.05 -12.73
N PHE A 52 -2.75 6.22 -12.33
CA PHE A 52 -3.50 5.39 -13.26
C PHE A 52 -5.02 5.57 -13.17
N LYS A 53 -5.51 6.41 -12.24
CA LYS A 53 -6.95 6.56 -11.93
C LYS A 53 -7.62 5.22 -11.62
N ILE A 54 -6.85 4.29 -11.01
CA ILE A 54 -7.30 2.94 -10.66
C ILE A 54 -7.53 2.84 -9.16
N LEU A 55 -8.73 2.42 -8.78
CA LEU A 55 -9.05 2.00 -7.43
C LEU A 55 -8.78 0.50 -7.25
N MET A 56 -7.97 0.16 -6.23
CA MET A 56 -7.77 -1.21 -5.77
C MET A 56 -8.51 -1.45 -4.46
N LYS A 57 -9.61 -2.21 -4.50
CA LYS A 57 -10.49 -2.40 -3.33
C LYS A 57 -9.97 -3.46 -2.35
N ASN A 58 -9.36 -4.54 -2.85
CA ASN A 58 -9.00 -5.72 -2.05
C ASN A 58 -7.49 -5.78 -1.75
N HIS A 59 -7.13 -6.11 -0.51
CA HIS A 59 -5.74 -6.37 -0.09
C HIS A 59 -5.04 -7.42 -0.96
N TYR A 60 -5.77 -8.43 -1.46
CA TYR A 60 -5.22 -9.45 -2.35
C TYR A 60 -4.73 -8.86 -3.70
N VAL A 61 -5.47 -7.91 -4.26
CA VAL A 61 -5.07 -7.19 -5.49
C VAL A 61 -3.81 -6.37 -5.22
N ILE A 62 -3.76 -5.67 -4.09
CA ILE A 62 -2.62 -4.84 -3.67
C ILE A 62 -1.37 -5.70 -3.46
N ARG A 63 -1.50 -6.86 -2.82
CA ARG A 63 -0.39 -7.81 -2.67
C ARG A 63 0.14 -8.27 -4.01
N LYS A 64 -0.75 -8.73 -4.89
CA LYS A 64 -0.36 -9.28 -6.20
C LYS A 64 0.33 -8.22 -7.05
N ILE A 65 -0.17 -6.99 -7.10
CA ILE A 65 0.46 -5.93 -7.90
C ILE A 65 1.85 -5.58 -7.36
N ILE A 66 2.03 -5.48 -6.04
CA ILE A 66 3.36 -5.19 -5.47
C ILE A 66 4.32 -6.34 -5.72
N THR A 67 3.90 -7.58 -5.51
CA THR A 67 4.71 -8.76 -5.83
C THR A 67 5.11 -8.75 -7.31
N ILE A 68 4.21 -8.43 -8.22
CA ILE A 68 4.54 -8.35 -9.65
C ILE A 68 5.56 -7.22 -9.92
N ILE A 69 5.31 -6.01 -9.40
CA ILE A 69 6.22 -4.86 -9.57
C ILE A 69 7.64 -5.21 -9.10
N THR A 70 7.76 -5.89 -7.96
CA THR A 70 9.08 -6.22 -7.38
C THR A 70 9.75 -7.43 -8.02
N SER A 71 8.99 -8.36 -8.60
CA SER A 71 9.51 -9.60 -9.20
C SER A 71 9.80 -9.53 -10.70
N LEU A 72 9.02 -8.73 -11.45
CA LEU A 72 9.07 -8.76 -12.93
C LEU A 72 9.94 -7.66 -13.55
N ASN A 73 10.47 -6.69 -12.80
CA ASN A 73 11.20 -5.60 -13.46
C ASN A 73 12.36 -4.99 -12.65
N PRO A 74 13.63 -5.30 -12.98
CA PRO A 74 14.81 -4.68 -12.39
C PRO A 74 15.34 -3.48 -13.20
N ALA A 75 14.51 -2.68 -13.88
CA ALA A 75 14.97 -1.41 -14.47
C ALA A 75 15.70 -0.54 -13.41
N ASN A 76 15.32 -0.69 -12.14
CA ASN A 76 16.09 -0.20 -11.01
C ASN A 76 16.05 -1.24 -9.87
N PRO A 77 17.03 -2.18 -9.81
CA PRO A 77 17.02 -3.27 -8.82
C PRO A 77 16.96 -2.74 -7.39
N SER A 78 17.62 -1.62 -7.12
CA SER A 78 17.61 -0.98 -5.79
C SER A 78 16.23 -0.47 -5.39
N VAL A 79 15.42 0.01 -6.34
CA VAL A 79 14.03 0.43 -6.08
C VAL A 79 13.16 -0.77 -5.77
N CYS A 80 13.29 -1.84 -6.55
CA CYS A 80 12.52 -3.06 -6.37
C CYS A 80 12.85 -3.75 -5.04
N GLU A 81 14.13 -3.82 -4.68
CA GLU A 81 14.56 -4.34 -3.38
C GLU A 81 13.96 -3.52 -2.22
N LYS A 82 14.09 -2.18 -2.25
CA LYS A 82 13.52 -1.31 -1.20
C LYS A 82 12.01 -1.44 -1.08
N LEU A 83 11.31 -1.51 -2.21
CA LEU A 83 9.86 -1.69 -2.22
C LEU A 83 9.48 -3.07 -1.67
N SER A 84 10.19 -4.13 -2.07
CA SER A 84 9.98 -5.49 -1.59
C SER A 84 10.21 -5.58 -0.08
N THR A 85 11.33 -5.06 0.42
CA THR A 85 11.64 -5.04 1.86
C THR A 85 10.56 -4.30 2.65
N ALA A 86 10.14 -3.13 2.19
CA ALA A 86 9.09 -2.36 2.84
C ALA A 86 7.75 -3.11 2.85
N TRP A 87 7.39 -3.74 1.72
CA TRP A 87 6.18 -4.52 1.61
C TRP A 87 6.21 -5.77 2.49
N ASP A 88 7.34 -6.46 2.56
CA ASP A 88 7.54 -7.63 3.42
C ASP A 88 7.39 -7.26 4.90
N PHE A 89 7.90 -6.10 5.32
CA PHE A 89 7.65 -5.59 6.66
C PHE A 89 6.16 -5.35 6.91
N ALA A 90 5.46 -4.70 5.98
CA ALA A 90 4.02 -4.47 6.10
C ALA A 90 3.22 -5.78 6.17
N GLU A 91 3.56 -6.76 5.34
CA GLU A 91 2.93 -8.08 5.33
C GLU A 91 3.17 -8.84 6.64
N ARG A 92 4.38 -8.78 7.20
CA ARG A 92 4.68 -9.36 8.51
C ARG A 92 3.85 -8.70 9.61
N CYS A 93 3.71 -7.37 9.59
CA CYS A 93 2.85 -6.64 10.52
C CYS A 93 1.39 -7.11 10.41
N HIS A 94 0.90 -7.28 9.18
CA HIS A 94 -0.47 -7.72 8.93
C HIS A 94 -0.75 -9.18 9.34
N LYS A 95 0.20 -10.09 9.13
CA LYS A 95 0.04 -11.51 9.49
C LYS A 95 0.18 -11.76 10.99
N ASN A 96 1.00 -10.96 11.67
CA ASN A 96 1.40 -11.22 13.05
C ASN A 96 0.67 -10.38 14.09
N PHE A 97 -0.46 -9.72 13.75
CA PHE A 97 -1.19 -8.84 14.67
C PHE A 97 -1.35 -9.45 16.07
N PHE A 98 -1.70 -10.73 16.16
CA PHE A 98 -2.00 -11.38 17.45
C PHE A 98 -0.82 -12.15 18.06
N ASN A 99 0.27 -12.36 17.32
CA ASN A 99 1.32 -13.32 17.72
C ASN A 99 2.58 -12.66 18.29
N ILE A 100 2.84 -11.39 18.00
CA ILE A 100 4.08 -10.73 18.42
C ILE A 100 3.79 -9.67 19.48
N VAL A 101 4.10 -10.00 20.74
CA VAL A 101 3.97 -9.10 21.89
C VAL A 101 5.19 -8.18 22.04
N PHE A 102 6.33 -8.55 21.44
CA PHE A 102 7.58 -7.81 21.55
C PHE A 102 8.20 -7.55 20.18
N LEU A 103 8.56 -6.29 19.93
CA LEU A 103 9.36 -5.90 18.77
C LEU A 103 10.52 -5.00 19.23
N PRO A 104 11.79 -5.31 18.91
CA PRO A 104 12.92 -4.45 19.24
C PRO A 104 12.78 -3.03 18.70
N VAL A 105 13.35 -2.05 19.41
CA VAL A 105 13.28 -0.62 19.02
C VAL A 105 13.93 -0.40 17.66
N GLU A 106 15.07 -1.05 17.43
CA GLU A 106 15.87 -0.98 16.21
C GLU A 106 15.04 -1.43 15.00
N LEU A 107 14.36 -2.57 15.15
CA LEU A 107 13.49 -3.11 14.11
C LEU A 107 12.26 -2.23 13.87
N ARG A 108 11.67 -1.62 14.92
CA ARG A 108 10.60 -0.62 14.74
C ARG A 108 11.08 0.59 13.93
N GLN A 109 12.29 1.09 14.19
CA GLN A 109 12.84 2.23 13.44
C GLN A 109 13.15 1.86 11.99
N GLU A 110 13.66 0.65 11.76
CA GLU A 110 13.91 0.12 10.42
C GLU A 110 12.62 0.02 9.62
N ILE A 111 11.57 -0.58 10.20
CA ILE A 111 10.24 -0.66 9.58
C ILE A 111 9.73 0.74 9.23
N LEU A 112 9.74 1.69 10.17
CA LEU A 112 9.28 3.06 9.91
C LEU A 112 10.05 3.73 8.76
N LYS A 113 11.37 3.55 8.72
CA LYS A 113 12.22 4.09 7.64
C LYS A 113 11.90 3.45 6.30
N SER A 114 11.72 2.13 6.28
CA SER A 114 11.41 1.37 5.07
C SER A 114 10.04 1.77 4.50
N ILE A 115 9.00 1.81 5.34
CA ILE A 115 7.66 2.21 4.91
C ILE A 115 7.64 3.65 4.41
N LYS A 116 8.33 4.58 5.11
CA LYS A 116 8.49 5.97 4.63
C LYS A 116 9.11 6.05 3.23
N GLY A 117 10.02 5.12 2.91
CA GLY A 117 10.67 5.02 1.60
C GLY A 117 9.78 4.44 0.49
N MET A 118 8.62 3.86 0.80
CA MET A 118 7.74 3.24 -0.20
C MET A 118 7.25 4.23 -1.26
N ARG A 119 6.77 5.41 -0.84
CA ARG A 119 6.26 6.43 -1.77
C ARG A 119 7.30 6.79 -2.83
N LYS A 120 8.53 7.11 -2.39
CA LYS A 120 9.65 7.40 -3.28
C LYS A 120 10.02 6.20 -4.18
N SER A 121 9.92 4.98 -3.66
CA SER A 121 10.21 3.78 -4.46
C SER A 121 9.19 3.59 -5.58
N LEU A 122 7.90 3.77 -5.28
CA LEU A 122 6.82 3.71 -6.28
C LEU A 122 6.92 4.85 -7.31
N GLU A 123 7.26 6.06 -6.89
CA GLU A 123 7.47 7.20 -7.80
C GLU A 123 8.61 6.99 -8.81
N ASN A 124 9.61 6.16 -8.46
CA ASN A 124 10.72 5.80 -9.34
C ASN A 124 10.49 4.49 -10.10
N ALA A 125 9.30 3.88 -9.98
CA ALA A 125 8.97 2.67 -10.70
C ALA A 125 8.62 3.00 -12.17
N ASP A 126 8.86 2.05 -13.05
CA ASP A 126 8.54 2.16 -14.48
C ASP A 126 7.01 2.14 -14.70
N LEU A 127 6.44 3.34 -14.94
CA LEU A 127 5.00 3.51 -15.11
C LEU A 127 4.45 2.80 -16.35
N GLN A 128 5.21 2.74 -17.45
CA GLN A 128 4.78 2.08 -18.68
C GLN A 128 4.67 0.57 -18.44
N ASN A 129 5.65 0.01 -17.74
CA ASN A 129 5.60 -1.39 -17.38
C ASN A 129 4.47 -1.70 -16.38
N ILE A 130 4.22 -0.83 -15.40
CA ILE A 130 3.09 -1.01 -14.47
C ILE A 130 1.76 -1.00 -15.23
N GLU A 131 1.55 -0.07 -16.16
CA GLU A 131 0.34 -0.04 -17.00
C GLU A 131 0.22 -1.31 -17.84
N THR A 132 1.33 -1.80 -18.39
CA THR A 132 1.39 -3.07 -19.13
C THR A 132 0.92 -4.22 -18.25
N ILE A 133 1.53 -4.40 -17.07
CA ILE A 133 1.14 -5.42 -16.09
C ILE A 133 -0.34 -5.32 -15.71
N LEU A 134 -0.84 -4.12 -15.46
CA LEU A 134 -2.24 -3.90 -15.09
C LEU A 134 -3.20 -4.44 -16.16
N ASN A 135 -2.88 -4.26 -17.43
CA ASN A 135 -3.73 -4.70 -18.54
C ASN A 135 -3.62 -6.21 -18.81
N PHE A 136 -2.51 -6.86 -18.45
CA PHE A 136 -2.32 -8.31 -18.66
C PHE A 136 -2.75 -9.17 -17.46
N GLU A 137 -2.43 -8.75 -16.24
CA GLU A 137 -2.59 -9.57 -15.03
C GLU A 137 -3.91 -9.30 -14.29
N PHE A 138 -4.58 -8.16 -14.56
CA PHE A 138 -5.76 -7.73 -13.84
C PHE A 138 -6.94 -7.53 -14.77
N LYS A 139 -8.14 -7.84 -14.25
CA LYS A 139 -9.39 -7.44 -14.87
C LYS A 139 -9.69 -6.01 -14.42
N ILE A 140 -9.67 -5.08 -15.36
CA ILE A 140 -10.03 -3.68 -15.11
C ILE A 140 -11.47 -3.44 -15.56
N ILE A 141 -12.29 -2.89 -14.67
CA ILE A 141 -13.63 -2.38 -15.01
C ILE A 141 -13.53 -0.87 -15.14
N GLU A 142 -13.98 -0.34 -16.27
CA GLU A 142 -14.02 1.09 -16.52
C GLU A 142 -15.44 1.62 -16.31
N HIS A 143 -15.53 2.76 -15.62
CA HIS A 143 -16.75 3.49 -15.38
C HIS A 143 -16.76 4.74 -16.27
N ARG A 144 -17.94 5.08 -16.81
CA ARG A 144 -18.11 6.29 -17.64
C ARG A 144 -17.93 7.58 -16.84
N ASN A 145 -18.28 7.55 -15.56
CA ASN A 145 -18.20 8.71 -14.68
C ASN A 145 -16.92 8.62 -13.84
N ASP A 146 -16.31 9.78 -13.58
CA ASP A 146 -15.26 9.88 -12.57
C ASP A 146 -15.89 9.78 -11.18
N TRP A 147 -15.46 8.79 -10.42
CA TRP A 147 -15.81 8.62 -9.01
C TRP A 147 -14.68 9.19 -8.19
N THR A 148 -14.91 9.48 -6.90
CA THR A 148 -13.84 9.96 -6.02
C THR A 148 -13.70 9.07 -4.80
N VAL A 149 -12.49 9.01 -4.27
CA VAL A 149 -12.18 8.40 -2.96
C VAL A 149 -11.42 9.41 -2.12
N LYS A 150 -11.71 9.46 -0.82
CA LYS A 150 -11.08 10.38 0.11
C LYS A 150 -9.91 9.71 0.84
N ILE A 151 -8.70 10.23 0.65
CA ILE A 151 -7.50 9.83 1.39
C ILE A 151 -6.96 11.07 2.11
N GLY A 152 -7.06 11.08 3.45
CA GLY A 152 -6.82 12.26 4.25
C GLY A 152 -7.72 13.42 3.81
N ASN A 153 -7.10 14.55 3.45
CA ASN A 153 -7.81 15.73 2.95
C ASN A 153 -7.99 15.73 1.42
N ASN A 154 -7.44 14.74 0.71
CA ASN A 154 -7.46 14.69 -0.74
C ASN A 154 -8.66 13.89 -1.24
N LYS A 155 -9.38 14.43 -2.24
CA LYS A 155 -10.34 13.68 -3.05
C LYS A 155 -9.66 13.29 -4.35
N LEU A 156 -9.43 11.98 -4.53
CA LEU A 156 -8.73 11.45 -5.70
C LEU A 156 -9.74 10.85 -6.67
N PRO A 157 -9.78 11.30 -7.94
CA PRO A 157 -10.67 10.74 -8.92
C PRO A 157 -10.20 9.36 -9.39
N TYR A 158 -11.15 8.50 -9.73
CA TYR A 158 -10.89 7.23 -10.40
C TYR A 158 -12.04 6.89 -11.33
N ASN A 159 -11.72 6.27 -12.46
CA ASN A 159 -12.69 5.73 -13.40
C ASN A 159 -12.42 4.26 -13.71
N ARG A 160 -11.36 3.67 -13.14
CA ARG A 160 -10.98 2.27 -13.33
C ARG A 160 -10.97 1.56 -11.97
N VAL A 161 -11.43 0.31 -11.93
CA VAL A 161 -11.36 -0.54 -10.73
C VAL A 161 -10.69 -1.86 -11.10
N ALA A 162 -9.61 -2.19 -10.38
CA ALA A 162 -8.84 -3.39 -10.61
C ALA A 162 -9.33 -4.58 -9.77
N PHE A 163 -9.50 -5.72 -10.43
CA PHE A 163 -9.84 -7.00 -9.83
C PHE A 163 -8.87 -8.07 -10.33
N LEU A 164 -8.63 -9.08 -9.51
CA LEU A 164 -7.99 -10.30 -10.01
C LEU A 164 -9.04 -11.19 -10.64
N PRO A 165 -8.74 -11.83 -11.79
CA PRO A 165 -9.59 -12.89 -12.31
C PRO A 165 -9.75 -13.95 -11.22
N LYS A 166 -10.98 -14.46 -11.03
CA LYS A 166 -11.18 -15.59 -10.12
C LYS A 166 -10.23 -16.71 -10.57
N PRO A 167 -9.48 -17.35 -9.64
CA PRO A 167 -8.74 -18.54 -10.02
C PRO A 167 -9.73 -19.55 -10.64
N PRO A 168 -9.34 -20.26 -11.71
CA PRO A 168 -10.17 -21.33 -12.25
C PRO A 168 -10.49 -22.31 -11.11
N LYS A 169 -11.77 -22.69 -11.03
CA LYS A 169 -12.24 -23.70 -10.08
C LYS A 169 -11.66 -25.07 -10.42
#